data_AF-U7QJ61-F1
#
_entry.id   AF-U7QJ61-F1
#
_cell.length_a   1.000
_cell.length_b   1.000
_cell.length_c   1.000
_cell.angle_alpha   90.00
_cell.angle_beta   90.00
_cell.angle_gamma   90.00
#
_symmetry.space_group_name_H-M   'P 1'
#
loop_
_entity.id
_entity.type
_entity.pdbx_description
1 polymer ?
#
loop_
_entity_poly.entity_id
_entity_poly.type
_entity_poly.pdbx_seq_one_letter_code
_entity_poly.pdbx_strand_id
1 'polypeptide(L)'
;MSSEALAKLFKQFQTKVQCVVLNACYSEEQAQAIHQYIDCVVGMNKAVGDVAAINFSTAFYEALGAGKSYDKCFNFAGNSIDLEGISESDTPQIRYRPRHYISDIEETQQAQNQDDSSFKPMSEQPKSQSMNFSGGTFSKVQLGQAGRDLTQTQKFNSDHS
;
A
#
# COMPACT_ATOMS: atom_id res chain seq x y z
N MET A 1 26.92 -10.84 -4.99
CA MET A 1 26.21 -11.98 -4.37
C MET A 1 25.24 -12.56 -5.40
N SER A 2 25.13 -13.89 -5.53
CA SER A 2 24.24 -14.50 -6.53
C SER A 2 22.77 -14.44 -6.09
N SER A 3 21.90 -13.90 -6.96
CA SER A 3 20.44 -13.85 -6.73
C SER A 3 19.85 -15.26 -6.59
N GLU A 4 20.34 -16.24 -7.35
CA GLU A 4 19.88 -17.63 -7.28
C GLU A 4 20.22 -18.28 -5.93
N ALA A 5 21.45 -18.08 -5.44
CA ALA A 5 21.88 -18.64 -4.16
C ALA A 5 21.01 -18.09 -3.00
N LEU A 6 20.73 -16.80 -3.02
CA LEU A 6 19.90 -16.15 -2.00
C LEU A 6 18.44 -16.60 -2.07
N ALA A 7 17.88 -16.72 -3.28
CA ALA A 7 16.54 -17.26 -3.47
C ALA A 7 16.42 -18.72 -2.97
N LYS A 8 17.41 -19.58 -3.23
CA LYS A 8 17.45 -20.96 -2.71
C LYS A 8 17.50 -21.01 -1.18
N LEU A 9 18.20 -20.07 -0.55
CA LEU A 9 18.24 -19.93 0.89
C LEU A 9 16.84 -19.55 1.43
N PHE A 10 16.23 -18.48 0.91
CA PHE A 10 14.92 -18.02 1.38
C PHE A 10 13.79 -19.01 1.11
N LYS A 11 13.91 -19.82 0.04
CA LYS A 11 12.99 -20.94 -0.21
C LYS A 11 12.87 -21.89 0.98
N GLN A 12 13.95 -22.10 1.75
CA GLN A 12 13.90 -22.96 2.96
C GLN A 12 13.02 -22.39 4.08
N PHE A 13 12.72 -21.09 4.02
CA PHE A 13 11.97 -20.36 5.04
C PHE A 13 10.65 -19.79 4.52
N GLN A 14 10.18 -20.22 3.36
CA GLN A 14 8.99 -19.66 2.69
C GLN A 14 7.69 -19.72 3.51
N THR A 15 7.61 -20.59 4.53
CA THR A 15 6.45 -20.68 5.44
C THR A 15 6.61 -19.86 6.73
N LYS A 16 7.82 -19.35 7.00
CA LYS A 16 8.16 -18.62 8.24
C LYS A 16 8.48 -17.15 7.99
N VAL A 17 9.07 -16.84 6.85
CA VAL A 17 9.44 -15.48 6.45
C VAL A 17 8.39 -14.96 5.48
N GLN A 18 7.76 -13.84 5.84
CA GLN A 18 6.72 -13.19 5.04
C GLN A 18 7.25 -11.98 4.27
N CYS A 19 8.23 -11.27 4.85
CA CYS A 19 8.81 -10.08 4.26
C CYS A 19 10.33 -10.08 4.38
N VAL A 20 11.02 -9.68 3.32
CA VAL A 20 12.47 -9.46 3.30
C VAL A 20 12.73 -8.01 2.86
N VAL A 21 13.63 -7.31 3.57
CA VAL A 21 14.07 -5.96 3.21
C VAL A 21 15.56 -6.01 2.91
N LEU A 22 15.93 -5.82 1.65
CA LEU A 22 17.32 -5.73 1.20
C LEU A 22 17.73 -4.26 1.15
N ASN A 23 18.19 -3.73 2.28
CA ASN A 23 18.74 -2.37 2.34
C ASN A 23 20.18 -2.33 1.82
N ALA A 24 20.35 -2.60 0.53
CA ALA A 24 21.64 -2.64 -0.15
C ALA A 24 21.51 -2.11 -1.58
N CYS A 25 22.52 -1.39 -2.07
CA CYS A 25 22.56 -0.84 -3.42
C CYS A 25 22.33 -1.93 -4.50
N TYR A 26 21.54 -1.60 -5.52
CA TYR A 26 21.27 -2.48 -6.67
C TYR A 26 20.74 -3.88 -6.29
N SER A 27 20.02 -3.98 -5.17
CA SER A 27 19.49 -5.25 -4.65
C SER A 27 18.15 -5.68 -5.28
N GLU A 28 17.61 -4.92 -6.24
CA GLU A 28 16.36 -5.26 -6.93
C GLU A 28 16.44 -6.61 -7.66
N GLU A 29 17.58 -6.96 -8.26
CA GLU A 29 17.76 -8.25 -8.93
C GLU A 29 17.61 -9.44 -7.96
N GLN A 30 18.12 -9.29 -6.73
CA GLN A 30 17.96 -10.28 -5.67
C GLN A 30 16.51 -10.30 -5.17
N ALA A 31 15.88 -9.13 -5.01
CA ALA A 31 14.47 -9.05 -4.65
C ALA A 31 13.58 -9.78 -5.68
N GLN A 32 13.89 -9.65 -6.97
CA GLN A 32 13.20 -10.32 -8.07
C GLN A 32 13.29 -11.86 -7.97
N ALA A 33 14.43 -12.39 -7.53
CA ALA A 33 14.61 -13.83 -7.35
C ALA A 33 13.93 -14.35 -6.07
N ILE A 34 13.95 -13.57 -4.98
CA ILE A 34 13.42 -13.98 -3.67
C ILE A 34 11.88 -13.96 -3.64
N HIS A 35 11.22 -12.99 -4.29
CA HIS A 35 9.75 -12.87 -4.22
C HIS A 35 9.01 -14.05 -4.86
N GLN A 36 9.70 -14.89 -5.64
CA GLN A 36 9.14 -16.15 -6.12
C GLN A 36 8.77 -17.11 -4.98
N TYR A 37 9.37 -16.93 -3.80
CA TYR A 37 9.18 -17.78 -2.62
C TYR A 37 8.65 -17.01 -1.40
N ILE A 38 8.99 -15.73 -1.25
CA ILE A 38 8.58 -14.89 -0.11
C ILE A 38 7.49 -13.91 -0.55
N ASP A 39 6.44 -13.77 0.27
CA ASP A 39 5.24 -13.00 -0.07
C ASP A 39 5.53 -11.53 -0.39
N CYS A 40 6.46 -10.89 0.33
CA CYS A 40 6.85 -9.49 0.12
C CYS A 40 8.38 -9.34 0.16
N VAL A 41 8.97 -8.64 -0.81
CA VAL A 41 10.40 -8.32 -0.81
C VAL A 41 10.62 -6.88 -1.24
N VAL A 42 11.40 -6.14 -0.45
CA VAL A 42 11.88 -4.80 -0.78
C VAL A 42 13.36 -4.90 -1.19
N GLY A 43 13.74 -4.27 -2.30
CA GLY A 43 15.13 -4.09 -2.73
C GLY A 43 15.35 -2.70 -3.30
N MET A 44 16.58 -2.40 -3.73
CA MET A 44 16.97 -1.08 -4.26
C MET A 44 17.32 -1.20 -5.74
N ASN A 45 16.70 -0.39 -6.61
CA ASN A 45 16.96 -0.43 -8.06
C ASN A 45 18.28 0.26 -8.47
N LYS A 46 18.82 1.11 -7.60
CA LYS A 46 20.07 1.85 -7.80
C LYS A 46 20.87 1.95 -6.50
N ALA A 47 21.94 2.74 -6.51
CA ALA A 47 22.65 3.10 -5.29
C ALA A 47 21.74 3.90 -4.34
N VAL A 48 21.86 3.65 -3.04
CA VAL A 48 21.16 4.37 -1.98
C VAL A 48 22.21 4.94 -1.01
N GLY A 49 22.04 6.19 -0.60
CA GLY A 49 22.89 6.82 0.40
C GLY A 49 22.55 6.35 1.81
N ASP A 50 23.53 6.38 2.71
CA ASP A 50 23.37 5.88 4.08
C ASP A 50 22.20 6.55 4.82
N VAL A 51 22.02 7.87 4.66
CA VAL A 51 20.94 8.60 5.33
C VAL A 51 19.56 8.15 4.81
N ALA A 52 19.39 8.00 3.49
CA ALA A 52 18.15 7.50 2.91
C ALA A 52 17.86 6.06 3.37
N ALA A 53 18.89 5.20 3.35
CA ALA A 53 18.82 3.81 3.78
C ALA A 53 18.40 3.66 5.25
N ILE A 54 18.95 4.50 6.14
CA ILE A 54 18.60 4.55 7.57
C ILE A 54 17.17 5.06 7.76
N ASN A 55 16.80 6.17 7.12
CA ASN A 55 15.46 6.76 7.25
C ASN A 55 14.38 5.82 6.73
N PHE A 56 14.60 5.20 5.57
CA PHE A 56 13.71 4.20 5.01
C PHE A 56 13.52 3.03 5.97
N SER A 57 14.61 2.42 6.43
CA SER A 57 14.54 1.24 7.29
C SER A 57 13.85 1.56 8.62
N THR A 58 14.19 2.70 9.22
CA THR A 58 13.59 3.15 10.48
C THR A 58 12.08 3.30 10.34
N ALA A 59 11.63 4.11 9.38
CA ALA A 59 10.21 4.35 9.15
C ALA A 59 9.45 3.08 8.73
N PHE A 60 10.06 2.21 7.93
CA PHE A 60 9.47 0.94 7.54
C PHE A 60 9.22 0.04 8.75
N TYR A 61 10.22 -0.13 9.62
CA TYR A 61 10.10 -0.98 10.81
C TYR A 61 9.22 -0.35 11.89
N GLU A 62 9.16 0.98 12.02
CA GLU A 62 8.20 1.67 12.88
C GLU A 62 6.76 1.40 12.44
N ALA A 63 6.46 1.58 11.15
CA ALA A 63 5.14 1.30 10.60
C ALA A 63 4.78 -0.19 10.75
N LEU A 64 5.75 -1.09 10.57
CA LEU A 64 5.55 -2.52 10.78
C LEU A 64 5.25 -2.84 12.26
N GLY A 65 6.00 -2.26 13.19
CA GLY A 65 5.77 -2.38 14.63
C GLY A 65 4.41 -1.81 15.07
N ALA A 66 3.91 -0.81 14.35
CA ALA A 66 2.56 -0.27 14.51
C ALA A 66 1.45 -1.10 13.84
N GLY A 67 1.76 -2.29 13.33
CA GLY A 67 0.80 -3.23 12.73
C GLY A 67 0.25 -2.80 11.37
N LYS A 68 0.98 -1.97 10.62
CA LYS A 68 0.58 -1.57 9.27
C LYS A 68 0.85 -2.69 8.25
N SER A 69 0.12 -2.67 7.13
CA SER A 69 0.39 -3.57 6.00
C SER A 69 1.68 -3.18 5.29
N TYR A 70 2.31 -4.12 4.57
CA TYR A 70 3.58 -3.88 3.87
C TYR A 70 3.52 -2.69 2.89
N ASP A 71 2.43 -2.54 2.14
CA ASP A 71 2.22 -1.36 1.29
C ASP A 71 2.24 -0.05 2.07
N LYS A 72 1.62 -0.03 3.25
CA LYS A 72 1.60 1.15 4.11
C LYS A 72 2.97 1.40 4.73
N CYS A 73 3.69 0.36 5.15
CA CYS A 73 5.06 0.50 5.63
C CYS A 73 5.98 1.06 4.55
N PHE A 74 5.89 0.54 3.32
CA PHE A 74 6.68 0.97 2.18
C PHE A 74 6.41 2.44 1.81
N ASN A 75 5.13 2.82 1.67
CA ASN A 75 4.75 4.20 1.37
C ASN A 75 5.16 5.17 2.49
N PHE A 76 4.99 4.77 3.75
CA PHE A 76 5.39 5.58 4.89
C PHE A 76 6.91 5.81 4.91
N ALA A 77 7.69 4.77 4.62
CA ALA A 77 9.13 4.84 4.55
C ALA A 77 9.64 5.72 3.39
N GLY A 78 9.02 5.62 2.21
CA GLY A 78 9.32 6.51 1.07
C GLY A 78 9.03 7.98 1.40
N ASN A 79 7.85 8.26 1.99
CA ASN A 79 7.49 9.61 2.41
C ASN A 79 8.44 10.18 3.47
N SER A 80 8.98 9.34 4.36
CA SER A 80 9.98 9.77 5.36
C SER A 80 11.25 10.30 4.68
N ILE A 81 11.71 9.64 3.61
CA ILE A 81 12.86 10.12 2.81
C ILE A 81 12.52 11.48 2.16
N ASP A 82 11.33 11.63 1.58
CA ASP A 82 10.89 12.89 0.95
C ASP A 82 10.83 14.05 1.94
N LEU A 83 10.31 13.81 3.16
CA LEU A 83 10.18 14.83 4.21
C LEU A 83 11.54 15.32 4.71
N GLU A 84 12.56 14.47 4.66
CA GLU A 84 13.95 14.82 4.97
C GLU A 84 14.66 15.53 3.80
N GLY A 85 13.97 15.74 2.68
CA GLY A 85 14.49 16.45 1.51
C GLY A 85 15.51 15.65 0.69
N ILE A 86 15.50 14.32 0.82
CA ILE A 86 16.46 13.43 0.15
C ILE A 86 15.83 12.91 -1.15
N SER A 87 16.48 13.14 -2.29
CA SER A 87 15.96 12.72 -3.61
C SER A 87 16.21 11.24 -3.94
N GLU A 88 15.90 10.34 -3.01
CA GLU A 88 16.13 8.88 -3.14
C GLU A 88 14.92 8.02 -2.76
N SER A 89 13.74 8.61 -2.54
CA SER A 89 12.48 7.92 -2.20
C SER A 89 12.01 6.91 -3.26
N ASP A 90 12.39 7.11 -4.53
CA ASP A 90 12.12 6.19 -5.65
C ASP A 90 13.14 5.02 -5.76
N THR A 91 14.17 4.99 -4.91
CA THR A 91 15.20 3.94 -4.94
C THR A 91 14.69 2.58 -4.43
N PRO A 92 13.97 2.51 -3.28
CA PRO A 92 13.36 1.28 -2.83
C PRO A 92 12.27 0.81 -3.81
N GLN A 93 12.18 -0.49 -4.03
CA GLN A 93 11.20 -1.14 -4.88
C GLN A 93 10.61 -2.32 -4.11
N ILE A 94 9.28 -2.40 -4.08
CA ILE A 94 8.56 -3.50 -3.44
C ILE A 94 8.06 -4.50 -4.49
N ARG A 95 8.24 -5.78 -4.22
CA ARG A 95 7.79 -6.90 -5.04
C ARG A 95 6.93 -7.83 -4.20
N TYR A 96 5.79 -8.22 -4.77
CA TYR A 96 4.91 -9.19 -4.15
C TYR A 96 4.94 -10.50 -4.92
N ARG A 97 4.90 -11.62 -4.19
CA ARG A 97 4.72 -12.93 -4.77
C ARG A 97 3.34 -12.99 -5.43
N PRO A 98 3.24 -13.34 -6.73
CA PRO A 98 1.96 -13.65 -7.34
C PRO A 98 1.41 -14.91 -6.69
N ARG A 99 0.41 -14.78 -5.81
CA ARG A 99 -0.25 -15.94 -5.22
C ARG A 99 -1.10 -16.58 -6.31
N HIS A 100 -0.66 -17.72 -6.85
CA HIS A 100 -1.52 -18.53 -7.71
C HIS A 100 -2.66 -19.06 -6.83
N TYR A 101 -3.89 -18.63 -7.10
CA TYR A 101 -5.08 -18.98 -6.32
C TYR A 101 -5.57 -20.44 -6.57
N ILE A 102 -4.76 -21.33 -7.14
CA ILE A 102 -5.23 -22.65 -7.60
C ILE A 102 -4.27 -23.75 -7.12
N SER A 103 -4.59 -24.36 -5.98
CA SER A 103 -4.39 -25.80 -5.68
C SER A 103 -4.73 -26.18 -4.22
N ASP A 104 -4.72 -25.24 -3.27
CA ASP A 104 -4.88 -25.58 -1.84
C ASP A 104 -6.36 -25.81 -1.40
N ILE A 105 -7.32 -25.65 -2.33
CA ILE A 105 -8.75 -25.91 -2.07
C ILE A 105 -9.10 -27.41 -2.24
N GLU A 106 -8.21 -28.24 -2.82
CA GLU A 106 -8.53 -29.65 -3.08
C GLU A 106 -8.25 -30.60 -1.89
N GLU A 107 -7.49 -30.19 -0.86
CA GLU A 107 -7.23 -31.04 0.31
C GLU A 107 -8.26 -30.90 1.45
N THR A 108 -9.21 -29.95 1.38
CA THR A 108 -10.20 -29.74 2.46
C THR A 108 -11.57 -30.37 2.21
N GLN A 109 -11.82 -30.98 1.04
CA GLN A 109 -13.15 -31.51 0.69
C GLN A 109 -13.32 -33.03 0.81
N GLN A 110 -12.29 -33.79 1.21
CA GLN A 110 -12.40 -35.25 1.39
C GLN A 110 -12.72 -35.70 2.83
N ALA A 111 -12.84 -34.79 3.80
CA ALA A 111 -13.10 -35.13 5.20
C ALA A 111 -14.54 -34.86 5.69
N GLN A 112 -15.49 -34.45 4.82
CA GLN A 112 -16.86 -34.07 5.25
C GLN A 112 -18.02 -34.74 4.50
N ASN A 113 -17.79 -35.70 3.61
CA ASN A 113 -18.88 -36.40 2.91
C ASN A 113 -19.16 -37.80 3.46
N GLN A 114 -19.52 -37.89 4.73
CA GLN A 114 -20.28 -39.00 5.33
C GLN A 114 -20.99 -38.46 6.58
N ASP A 115 -22.08 -37.72 6.41
CA ASP A 115 -23.40 -38.10 6.92
C ASP A 115 -24.44 -37.01 6.63
N ASP A 116 -25.68 -37.46 6.49
CA ASP A 116 -26.94 -36.72 6.59
C ASP A 116 -27.49 -35.97 5.36
N SER A 117 -28.15 -36.78 4.54
CA SER A 117 -29.25 -36.44 3.67
C SER A 117 -30.47 -35.86 4.43
N SER A 118 -30.74 -34.56 4.33
CA SER A 118 -32.11 -34.01 4.21
C SER A 118 -32.13 -32.48 4.27
N PHE A 119 -32.07 -31.82 3.12
CA PHE A 119 -32.72 -30.50 2.95
C PHE A 119 -33.32 -30.38 1.55
N LYS A 120 -34.65 -30.28 1.46
CA LYS A 120 -35.40 -30.01 0.23
C LYS A 120 -35.18 -28.55 -0.22
N PRO A 121 -35.14 -28.26 -1.53
CA PRO A 121 -35.00 -26.89 -2.01
C PRO A 121 -36.35 -26.16 -1.92
N MET A 122 -36.35 -24.95 -1.37
CA MET A 122 -37.48 -24.02 -1.45
C MET A 122 -37.06 -22.81 -2.29
N SER A 123 -37.78 -22.63 -3.39
CA SER A 123 -37.70 -21.53 -4.35
C SER A 123 -38.21 -20.21 -3.77
N GLU A 124 -37.48 -19.10 -3.97
CA GLU A 124 -37.95 -17.85 -4.61
C GLU A 124 -36.98 -16.67 -4.37
N GLN A 125 -36.72 -15.88 -5.43
CA GLN A 125 -36.00 -14.60 -5.40
C GLN A 125 -36.96 -13.44 -5.05
N PRO A 126 -36.42 -12.30 -4.57
CA PRO A 126 -36.79 -11.05 -5.23
C PRO A 126 -35.62 -10.09 -5.55
N LYS A 127 -35.65 -9.71 -6.84
CA LYS A 127 -35.14 -8.53 -7.56
C LYS A 127 -34.43 -7.41 -6.76
N SER A 128 -33.18 -7.17 -7.11
CA SER A 128 -32.43 -5.94 -6.80
C SER A 128 -32.96 -4.76 -7.64
N GLN A 129 -33.21 -3.60 -7.00
CA GLN A 129 -33.40 -2.32 -7.69
C GLN A 129 -32.08 -1.54 -7.67
N SER A 130 -31.59 -1.14 -8.85
CA SER A 130 -30.47 -0.23 -9.02
C SER A 130 -30.95 1.23 -8.99
N MET A 131 -30.22 2.11 -8.29
CA MET A 131 -30.36 3.56 -8.44
C MET A 131 -29.23 4.09 -9.33
N ASN A 132 -29.60 4.70 -10.45
CA ASN A 132 -28.68 5.40 -11.36
C ASN A 132 -28.68 6.90 -11.02
N PHE A 133 -27.50 7.50 -10.88
CA PHE A 133 -27.37 8.96 -10.78
C PHE A 133 -26.68 9.49 -12.04
N SER A 134 -27.49 9.85 -13.03
CA SER A 134 -27.07 10.58 -14.23
C SER A 134 -27.29 12.08 -14.03
N GLY A 135 -26.22 12.87 -14.19
CA GLY A 135 -26.20 14.31 -13.96
C GLY A 135 -26.98 15.17 -14.96
N GLY A 136 -27.20 16.43 -14.57
CA GLY A 136 -27.80 17.47 -15.41
C GLY A 136 -28.09 18.78 -14.66
N THR A 137 -27.15 19.72 -14.77
CA THR A 137 -27.25 21.18 -15.03
C THR A 137 -28.26 22.10 -14.30
N PHE A 138 -27.69 23.21 -13.80
CA PHE A 138 -28.17 24.47 -13.23
C PHE A 138 -29.54 25.05 -13.65
N SER A 139 -30.24 25.68 -12.69
CA SER A 139 -30.94 26.96 -12.88
C SER A 139 -31.21 27.74 -11.58
N LYS A 140 -30.84 29.03 -11.65
CA LYS A 140 -31.14 30.21 -10.81
C LYS A 140 -32.41 30.18 -9.94
N VAL A 141 -32.26 30.64 -8.68
CA VAL A 141 -33.23 31.53 -8.01
C VAL A 141 -32.44 32.62 -7.27
N GLN A 142 -32.81 33.89 -7.49
CA GLN A 142 -32.21 35.10 -6.92
C GLN A 142 -33.22 35.77 -5.97
N LEU A 143 -32.70 36.34 -4.86
CA LEU A 143 -32.96 37.70 -4.33
C LEU A 143 -33.48 37.82 -2.87
N GLY A 144 -32.76 38.65 -2.09
CA GLY A 144 -33.21 39.31 -0.85
C GLY A 144 -32.07 39.46 0.19
N GLN A 145 -31.05 40.30 -0.02
CA GLN A 145 -30.87 41.69 0.47
C GLN A 145 -30.90 41.93 2.00
N ALA A 146 -29.72 42.31 2.54
CA ALA A 146 -29.40 43.41 3.49
C ALA A 146 -27.98 43.13 4.04
N GLY A 147 -26.89 43.87 3.82
CA GLY A 147 -26.68 45.32 3.78
C GLY A 147 -26.22 45.78 5.18
N ARG A 148 -24.92 45.88 5.48
CA ARG A 148 -24.04 47.08 5.62
C ARG A 148 -23.02 46.72 6.74
N ASP A 149 -21.77 47.16 6.84
CA ASP A 149 -21.11 48.39 6.39
C ASP A 149 -19.58 48.20 6.34
N LEU A 150 -18.94 48.98 5.47
CA LEU A 150 -17.50 49.26 5.40
C LEU A 150 -17.21 50.57 6.16
N THR A 151 -16.01 50.66 6.75
CA THR A 151 -15.18 51.85 7.14
C THR A 151 -14.49 51.52 8.46
N GLN A 152 -13.17 51.64 8.68
CA GLN A 152 -12.27 52.80 8.58
C GLN A 152 -10.83 52.27 8.84
N THR A 153 -9.83 52.36 7.95
CA THR A 153 -8.88 53.48 7.66
C THR A 153 -7.73 53.70 8.68
N GLN A 154 -6.48 53.50 8.19
CA GLN A 154 -5.17 54.12 8.54
C GLN A 154 -4.53 53.81 9.93
N LYS A 155 -3.20 53.63 10.11
CA LYS A 155 -2.00 54.45 9.73
C LYS A 155 -0.72 53.56 9.77
N PHE A 156 0.20 53.65 8.76
CA PHE A 156 1.52 54.37 8.77
C PHE A 156 2.60 53.65 9.63
N ASN A 157 3.86 53.34 9.26
CA ASN A 157 4.85 53.87 8.29
C ASN A 157 6.05 52.88 8.24
N SER A 158 6.61 52.50 7.07
CA SER A 158 7.85 52.97 6.40
C SER A 158 9.23 52.70 7.08
N ASP A 159 10.09 52.00 6.33
CA ASP A 159 11.56 52.10 6.12
C ASP A 159 12.53 52.20 7.32
N HIS A 160 13.57 51.35 7.33
CA HIS A 160 14.96 51.77 7.03
C HIS A 160 15.98 50.61 7.10
N SER A 161 16.83 50.59 6.06
CA SER A 161 18.21 50.07 5.96
C SER A 161 18.50 48.58 5.89
#